data_AF-A0A2V9NGZ4-F1
#
_entry.id   AF-A0A2V9NGZ4-F1
#
_cell.length_a   1.000
_cell.length_b   1.000
_cell.length_c   1.000
_cell.angle_alpha   90.00
_cell.angle_beta   90.00
_cell.angle_gamma   90.00
#
_symmetry.space_group_name_H-M   'P 1'
#
loop_
_entity.id
_entity.type
_entity.pdbx_description
1 polymer ?
#
loop_
_entity_poly.entity_id
_entity_poly.type
_entity_poly.pdbx_seq_one_letter_code
_entity_poly.pdbx_strand_id
1 'polypeptide(L)' 'MDEGRKRVLLIAASILAARKLAQYDGVATARVPATVSAISDAIRWAEQIMHEIDRRWPATPGRH' A
#
# COMPACT_ATOMS: atom_id res chain seq x y z
N MET A 1 3.83 -7.05 13.72
CA MET A 1 3.55 -5.74 13.08
C MET A 1 2.85 -4.87 14.09
N ASP A 2 3.48 -3.77 14.51
CA ASP A 2 2.87 -2.78 15.39
C ASP A 2 1.62 -2.17 14.76
N GLU A 3 0.63 -1.80 15.59
CA GLU A 3 -0.64 -1.26 15.13
C GLU A 3 -0.46 0.05 14.35
N GLY A 4 0.53 0.86 14.73
CA GLY A 4 0.94 2.05 13.97
C GLY A 4 1.42 1.72 12.56
N ARG A 5 2.23 0.67 12.40
CA ARG A 5 2.76 0.25 11.09
C ARG A 5 1.65 -0.27 10.16
N LYS A 6 0.65 -0.99 10.70
CA LYS A 6 -0.53 -1.42 9.93
C LYS A 6 -1.38 -0.25 9.43
N ARG A 7 -1.57 0.79 10.24
CA ARG A 7 -2.36 1.97 9.85
C ARG A 7 -1.67 2.76 8.73
N VAL A 8 -0.36 2.94 8.81
CA VAL A 8 0.42 3.62 7.76
C VAL A 8 0.33 2.86 6.43
N LEU A 9 0.44 1.53 6.46
CA LEU A 9 0.22 0.69 5.28
C LEU A 9 -1.16 0.88 4.67
N LEU A 10 -2.19 0.82 5.50
CA LEU A 10 -3.57 0.93 5.03
C LEU A 10 -3.80 2.28 4.34
N ILE A 11 -3.27 3.36 4.92
CA ILE A 11 -3.36 4.71 4.34
C ILE A 11 -2.61 4.78 3.00
N ALA A 12 -1.35 4.34 2.96
CA ALA A 12 -0.55 4.35 1.74
C ALA A 12 -1.17 3.49 0.62
N ALA A 13 -1.59 2.27 0.94
CA ALA A 13 -2.26 1.38 0.01
C ALA A 13 -3.58 1.97 -0.50
N SER A 14 -4.37 2.61 0.36
CA SER A 14 -5.63 3.25 -0.04
C SER A 14 -5.42 4.44 -0.98
N ILE A 15 -4.39 5.26 -0.73
CA ILE A 15 -4.02 6.39 -1.62
C ILE A 15 -3.54 5.88 -2.98
N LEU A 16 -2.68 4.86 -2.99
CA LEU A 16 -2.17 4.26 -4.22
C LEU A 16 -3.27 3.56 -5.03
N ALA A 17 -4.16 2.82 -4.36
CA ALA A 17 -5.31 2.19 -4.97
C ALA A 17 -6.27 3.22 -5.56
N ALA A 18 -6.60 4.29 -4.83
CA ALA A 18 -7.45 5.37 -5.32
C ALA A 18 -6.85 6.05 -6.57
N ARG A 19 -5.54 6.33 -6.57
CA ARG A 19 -4.85 6.91 -7.73
C ARG A 19 -4.88 5.98 -8.94
N LYS A 20 -4.68 4.68 -8.73
CA LYS A 20 -4.70 3.70 -9.83
C LYS A 20 -6.12 3.47 -10.36
N LEU A 21 -7.14 3.47 -9.49
CA LEU A 21 -8.55 3.39 -9.88
C LEU A 21 -9.01 4.60 -10.70
N ALA A 22 -8.58 5.82 -10.34
CA ALA A 22 -8.86 7.03 -11.11
C ALA A 22 -8.31 6.97 -12.55
N GLN A 23 -7.27 6.17 -12.82
CA GLN A 23 -6.76 5.95 -14.18
C GLN A 23 -7.67 5.03 -15.01
N TYR A 24 -8.50 4.20 -14.37
CA TYR A 24 -9.41 3.26 -15.03
C TYR A 24 -10.82 3.83 -15.26
N ASP A 25 -11.11 5.05 -14.80
CA ASP A 25 -12.43 5.68 -14.96
C ASP A 25 -12.86 5.94 -16.42
N GLY A 26 -11.94 5.80 -17.39
CA GLY A 26 -12.25 5.84 -18.82
C GLY A 26 -12.69 4.51 -19.45
N VAL A 27 -12.57 3.36 -18.76
CA VAL A 27 -12.71 2.01 -19.37
C VAL A 27 -13.75 1.18 -18.61
N ALA A 28 -15.03 1.46 -18.88
CA ALA A 28 -16.18 0.96 -18.11
C ALA A 28 -16.35 -0.58 -18.06
N THR A 29 -15.71 -1.34 -18.95
CA THR A 29 -15.90 -2.81 -19.08
C THR A 29 -14.78 -3.68 -18.49
N ALA A 30 -13.63 -3.11 -18.12
CA ALA A 30 -12.48 -3.88 -17.58
C ALA A 30 -12.34 -3.82 -16.04
N ARG A 31 -13.30 -3.19 -15.36
CA ARG A 31 -13.17 -2.80 -13.94
C ARG A 31 -12.89 -3.96 -12.99
N VAL A 32 -13.42 -5.17 -13.19
CA VAL A 32 -13.30 -6.24 -12.17
C VAL A 32 -11.87 -6.84 -12.07
N PRO A 33 -11.23 -7.33 -13.15
CA PRO A 33 -9.85 -7.83 -13.06
C PRO A 33 -8.82 -6.72 -12.82
N ALA A 34 -9.02 -5.55 -13.43
CA ALA A 34 -8.12 -4.41 -13.29
C ALA A 34 -8.11 -3.87 -11.85
N THR A 35 -9.26 -3.87 -11.17
CA THR A 35 -9.36 -3.44 -9.76
C THR A 35 -8.64 -4.39 -8.82
N VAL A 36 -8.81 -5.72 -9.00
CA VAL A 36 -8.09 -6.71 -8.16
C VAL A 36 -6.58 -6.58 -8.34
N SER A 37 -6.11 -6.46 -9.58
CA SER A 37 -4.69 -6.22 -9.87
C SER A 37 -4.20 -4.87 -9.31
N ALA A 38 -5.04 -3.83 -9.31
CA ALA A 38 -4.71 -2.55 -8.71
C ALA A 38 -4.54 -2.61 -7.19
N ILE A 39 -5.39 -3.36 -6.50
CA ILE A 39 -5.28 -3.59 -5.07
C ILE A 39 -3.99 -4.36 -4.74
N SER A 40 -3.72 -5.46 -5.45
CA SER A 40 -2.50 -6.25 -5.25
C SER A 40 -1.23 -5.43 -5.46
N ASP A 41 -1.19 -4.59 -6.50
CA ASP A 41 -0.06 -3.69 -6.73
C ASP A 41 0.08 -2.67 -5.61
N ALA A 42 -1.02 -2.04 -5.17
CA ALA A 42 -0.99 -1.05 -4.09
C ALA A 42 -0.45 -1.66 -2.78
N ILE A 43 -0.82 -2.89 -2.46
CA ILE A 43 -0.30 -3.63 -1.30
C ILE A 43 1.22 -3.84 -1.45
N ARG A 44 1.67 -4.36 -2.60
CA ARG A 44 3.10 -4.59 -2.87
C ARG A 44 3.93 -3.31 -2.75
N TRP A 45 3.44 -2.19 -3.28
CA TRP A 45 4.10 -0.90 -3.14
C TRP A 45 4.16 -0.42 -1.69
N ALA A 46 3.07 -0.59 -0.94
CA ALA A 46 3.04 -0.23 0.48
C ALA A 46 4.04 -1.07 1.30
N GLU A 47 4.18 -2.37 1.01
CA GLU A 47 5.18 -3.26 1.62
C GLU A 47 6.61 -2.80 1.32
N GLN A 48 6.91 -2.43 0.06
CA GLN A 48 8.23 -1.91 -0.31
C GLN A 48 8.56 -0.60 0.42
N ILE A 49 7.59 0.32 0.51
CA ILE A 49 7.77 1.59 1.23
C ILE A 49 8.06 1.33 2.71
N MET A 50 7.30 0.43 3.35
CA MET A 50 7.59 0.06 4.73
C MET A 50 8.97 -0.55 4.91
N HIS A 51 9.35 -1.48 4.04
CA HIS A 51 10.66 -2.13 4.13
C HIS A 51 11.78 -1.08 4.02
N GLU A 52 11.61 -0.09 3.13
CA GLU A 52 12.54 1.00 2.99
C GLU A 52 12.58 1.92 4.22
N ILE A 53 11.43 2.19 4.86
CA ILE A 53 11.35 2.93 6.12
C ILE A 53 12.05 2.16 7.23
N ASP A 54 11.74 0.87 7.41
CA ASP A 54 12.36 0.00 8.42
C ASP A 54 13.88 -0.12 8.20
N ARG A 55 14.34 -0.10 6.93
CA ARG A 55 15.78 -0.08 6.60
C ARG A 55 16.46 1.23 7.00
N ARG A 56 15.80 2.37 6.78
CA ARG A 56 16.34 3.71 7.10
C ARG A 56 16.27 4.04 8.58
N TRP A 57 15.24 3.57 9.26
CA TRP A 57 15.01 3.74 10.69
C TRP A 57 14.77 2.36 11.33
N PRO A 58 15.85 1.57 11.51
CA PRO A 58 15.73 0.27 12.14
C PRO A 58 15.08 0.44 13.50
N ALA A 59 13.98 -0.28 13.74
CA ALA A 59 13.31 -0.29 15.03
C ALA A 59 14.37 -0.63 16.09
N THR A 60 14.68 0.33 16.96
CA THR A 60 15.68 0.15 18.00
C THR A 60 15.26 -1.05 18.84
N PRO A 61 16.07 -2.12 18.95
CA PRO A 61 15.75 -3.20 19.87
C PRO A 61 16.04 -2.68 21.28
N GLY A 62 15.01 -2.20 21.99
CA GLY A 62 15.09 -2.03 23.44
C GLY A 62 14.26 -0.90 24.04
N ARG A 63 13.17 -1.27 24.74
CA ARG A 63 13.06 -1.19 26.21
C ARG A 63 11.70 -1.75 26.67
N HIS A 64 11.70 -3.00 27.08
CA HIS A 64 10.93 -3.50 28.22
C HIS A 64 11.85 -4.37 29.06
#